data_AF-A0A973AA08-F1
#
_entry.id   AF-A0A973AA08-F1
#
_cell.length_a   1.000
_cell.length_b   1.000
_cell.length_c   1.000
_cell.angle_alpha   90.00
_cell.angle_beta   90.00
_cell.angle_gamma   90.00
#
_symmetry.space_group_name_H-M   'P 1'
#
loop_
_entity.id
_entity.type
_entity.pdbx_description
1 polymer ?
#
loop_
_entity_poly.entity_id
_entity_poly.type
_entity_poly.pdbx_seq_one_letter_code
_entity_poly.pdbx_strand_id
1 'polypeptide(L)'
;MGFNSVAMGREAPVAKIIDIVGSVEYSRDGTEWKAVTRTKYLFTGYQIKSGQDGSAKLVNQLDGTTQDLGPNSEIVMVAEGVEKVSGDLSDAVQN
;
A
#
# COMPACT_ATOMS: atom_id res chain seq x y z
N MET A 1 -25.80 25.80 17.60
CA MET A 1 -24.35 25.64 17.90
C MET A 1 -23.77 24.68 16.87
N GLY A 2 -22.93 25.17 15.96
CA GLY A 2 -22.34 24.38 14.89
C GLY A 2 -21.08 23.66 15.37
N PHE A 3 -21.07 22.33 15.26
CA PHE A 3 -19.86 21.54 15.41
C PHE A 3 -19.07 21.64 14.10
N ASN A 4 -18.21 22.65 14.01
CA ASN A 4 -17.08 22.60 13.08
C ASN A 4 -16.08 21.63 13.67
N SER A 5 -16.28 20.33 13.43
CA SER A 5 -15.23 19.34 13.61
C SER A 5 -14.14 19.73 12.62
N VAL A 6 -13.09 20.38 13.13
CA VAL A 6 -11.83 20.53 12.40
C VAL A 6 -11.49 19.15 11.86
N ALA A 7 -11.56 18.99 10.55
CA ALA A 7 -11.04 17.82 9.88
C ALA A 7 -9.55 17.81 10.20
N MET A 8 -9.16 17.11 11.26
CA MET A 8 -7.78 16.71 11.51
C MET A 8 -7.35 16.03 10.22
N GLY A 9 -6.55 16.75 9.43
CA GLY A 9 -6.27 16.41 8.05
C GLY A 9 -5.85 14.95 8.03
N ARG A 10 -6.65 14.10 7.38
CA ARG A 10 -6.28 12.70 7.22
C ARG A 10 -4.87 12.69 6.63
N GLU A 11 -3.94 11.98 7.29
CA GLU A 11 -2.57 11.84 6.81
C GLU A 11 -2.56 11.60 5.30
N ALA A 12 -1.63 12.24 4.60
CA ALA A 12 -1.50 12.02 3.16
C ALA A 12 -1.23 10.52 2.90
N PRO A 13 -1.78 9.96 1.82
CA PRO A 13 -1.47 8.58 1.47
C PRO A 13 0.01 8.46 1.13
N VAL A 14 0.63 7.37 1.59
CA VAL A 14 2.03 7.02 1.30
C VAL A 14 2.16 6.49 -0.12
N ALA A 15 1.27 5.57 -0.49
CA ALA A 15 1.27 4.94 -1.80
C ALA A 15 -0.14 4.67 -2.30
N LYS A 16 -0.27 4.38 -3.59
CA LYS A 16 -1.47 3.81 -4.19
C LYS A 16 -1.13 2.44 -4.77
N ILE A 17 -1.94 1.44 -4.46
CA ILE A 17 -1.84 0.11 -5.08
C ILE A 17 -2.77 0.04 -6.30
N ILE A 18 -2.23 -0.44 -7.41
CA ILE A 18 -2.89 -0.59 -8.72
C ILE A 18 -2.47 -1.91 -9.38
N ASP A 19 -3.05 -2.21 -10.55
CA ASP A 19 -2.74 -3.38 -11.38
C ASP A 19 -2.68 -4.67 -10.56
N ILE A 20 -3.72 -4.90 -9.76
CA ILE A 20 -3.79 -6.04 -8.84
C ILE A 20 -4.16 -7.29 -9.64
N VAL A 21 -3.34 -8.33 -9.48
CA VAL A 21 -3.54 -9.65 -10.10
C VAL A 21 -3.48 -10.71 -9.00
N GLY A 22 -4.40 -11.67 -9.08
CA GLY A 22 -4.44 -12.79 -8.14
C GLY A 22 -4.72 -12.38 -6.70
N SER A 23 -4.15 -13.14 -5.77
CA SER A 23 -4.39 -13.03 -4.33
C SER A 23 -3.54 -11.90 -3.72
N VAL A 24 -4.14 -10.74 -3.48
CA VAL A 24 -3.50 -9.62 -2.76
C VAL A 24 -4.43 -9.14 -1.65
N GLU A 25 -3.89 -8.95 -0.46
CA GLU A 25 -4.61 -8.53 0.73
C GLU A 25 -3.96 -7.31 1.35
N TYR A 26 -4.78 -6.47 2.00
CA TYR A 26 -4.30 -5.35 2.78
C TYR A 26 -4.81 -5.42 4.21
N SER A 27 -4.00 -4.93 5.13
CA SER A 27 -4.37 -4.65 6.50
C SER A 27 -4.08 -3.19 6.83
N ARG A 28 -4.85 -2.61 7.75
CA ARG A 28 -4.61 -1.23 8.20
C ARG A 28 -3.65 -1.15 9.38
N ASP A 29 -3.55 -2.25 10.11
CA ASP A 29 -2.87 -2.34 11.41
C ASP A 29 -2.25 -3.73 11.64
N GLY A 30 -2.39 -4.66 10.69
CA GLY A 30 -1.85 -6.02 10.72
C GLY A 30 -2.76 -7.08 11.35
N THR A 31 -3.89 -6.69 11.94
CA THR A 31 -4.81 -7.61 12.64
C THR A 31 -5.87 -8.21 11.74
N GLU A 32 -6.52 -7.40 10.91
CA GLU A 32 -7.52 -7.83 9.93
C GLU A 32 -6.97 -7.71 8.51
N TRP A 33 -7.09 -8.79 7.73
CA TRP A 33 -6.67 -8.84 6.33
C TRP A 33 -7.89 -8.87 5.42
N LYS A 34 -7.88 -8.04 4.37
CA LYS A 34 -8.99 -7.89 3.43
C LYS A 34 -8.44 -7.93 2.02
N ALA A 35 -9.11 -8.66 1.12
CA ALA A 35 -8.72 -8.69 -0.29
C ALA A 35 -8.69 -7.29 -0.92
N VAL A 36 -7.66 -7.03 -1.72
CA VAL A 36 -7.54 -5.84 -2.57
C VAL A 36 -8.18 -6.16 -3.91
N THR A 37 -9.44 -5.77 -4.08
CA THR A 37 -10.19 -6.01 -5.32
C THR A 37 -10.19 -4.83 -6.28
N ARG A 38 -9.65 -3.69 -5.85
CA ARG A 38 -9.58 -2.43 -6.61
C ARG A 38 -8.46 -1.57 -6.09
N THR A 39 -8.11 -0.56 -6.88
CA THR A 39 -7.19 0.51 -6.50
C THR A 39 -7.50 1.08 -5.12
N LYS A 40 -6.47 1.20 -4.28
CA LYS A 40 -6.58 1.77 -2.93
C LYS A 40 -5.43 2.73 -2.64
N TYR A 41 -5.73 3.75 -1.86
CA TYR A 41 -4.73 4.56 -1.20
C TYR A 41 -4.31 3.87 0.11
N LEU A 42 -3.00 3.80 0.31
CA LEU A 42 -2.34 3.17 1.44
C LEU A 42 -1.75 4.26 2.31
N PHE A 43 -2.01 4.20 3.61
CA PHE A 43 -1.56 5.18 4.60
C PHE A 43 -0.51 4.54 5.49
N THR A 44 0.25 5.34 6.23
CA THR A 44 1.22 4.88 7.21
C THR A 44 0.63 3.79 8.12
N GLY A 45 1.40 2.71 8.34
CA GLY A 45 0.98 1.54 9.12
C GLY A 45 0.21 0.48 8.34
N TYR A 46 -0.29 0.80 7.13
CA TYR A 46 -0.94 -0.21 6.30
C TYR A 46 0.08 -1.25 5.84
N GLN A 47 -0.39 -2.48 5.69
CA GLN A 47 0.42 -3.60 5.24
C GLN A 47 -0.25 -4.25 4.03
N ILE A 48 0.56 -4.79 3.13
CA ILE A 48 0.09 -5.55 1.96
C ILE A 48 0.78 -6.90 1.96
N LYS A 49 0.01 -7.95 1.62
CA LYS A 49 0.49 -9.31 1.38
C LYS A 49 0.02 -9.78 0.03
N SER A 50 0.91 -10.44 -0.72
CA SER A 50 0.57 -11.18 -1.92
C SER A 50 0.70 -12.69 -1.67
N GLY A 51 -0.24 -13.45 -2.21
CA GLY A 51 -0.17 -14.92 -2.27
C GLY A 51 0.76 -15.40 -3.38
N GLN A 52 0.76 -16.71 -3.63
CA GLN A 52 1.63 -17.33 -4.65
C GLN A 52 1.31 -16.86 -6.08
N ASP A 53 0.05 -16.57 -6.38
CA ASP A 53 -0.43 -16.01 -7.64
C ASP A 53 -0.61 -14.49 -7.60
N GLY A 54 -0.28 -13.86 -6.46
CA GLY A 54 -0.52 -12.45 -6.20
C GLY A 54 0.56 -11.55 -6.76
N SER A 55 0.18 -10.48 -7.44
CA SER A 55 1.08 -9.38 -7.78
C SER A 55 0.32 -8.07 -7.84
N ALA A 56 1.03 -6.97 -7.67
CA ALA A 56 0.45 -5.63 -7.76
C ALA A 56 1.53 -4.60 -8.09
N LYS A 57 1.11 -3.41 -8.50
CA LYS A 57 1.99 -2.26 -8.69
C LYS A 57 1.68 -1.21 -7.64
N LEU A 58 2.73 -0.61 -7.08
CA LEU A 58 2.65 0.47 -6.11
C LEU A 58 3.14 1.75 -6.77
N VAL A 59 2.44 2.84 -6.49
CA VAL A 59 2.85 4.19 -6.88
C VAL A 59 3.02 5.01 -5.62
N ASN A 60 4.26 5.29 -5.24
CA ASN A 60 4.60 6.13 -4.12
C ASN A 60 4.08 7.56 -4.39
N GLN A 61 3.35 8.12 -3.44
CA GLN A 61 2.73 9.43 -3.58
C GLN A 61 3.69 10.57 -3.21
N LEU A 62 4.82 10.26 -2.55
CA LEU A 62 5.82 11.24 -2.15
C LEU A 62 6.67 11.70 -3.35
N ASP A 63 7.12 10.74 -4.16
CA ASP A 63 8.10 10.98 -5.22
C ASP A 63 7.65 10.43 -6.59
N GLY A 64 6.46 9.84 -6.68
CA GLY A 64 5.90 9.30 -7.92
C GLY A 64 6.54 7.99 -8.38
N THR A 65 7.45 7.40 -7.61
CA THR A 65 8.09 6.15 -8.00
C THR A 65 7.12 5.00 -8.07
N THR A 66 7.42 4.08 -8.97
CA THR A 66 6.65 2.86 -9.16
C THR A 66 7.49 1.66 -8.75
N GLN A 67 6.86 0.72 -8.05
CA GLN A 67 7.45 -0.57 -7.67
C GLN A 67 6.46 -1.70 -7.93
N ASP A 68 6.96 -2.84 -8.39
CA ASP A 68 6.19 -4.05 -8.61
C ASP A 68 6.34 -4.99 -7.42
N LEU A 69 5.21 -5.42 -6.85
CA LEU A 69 5.10 -6.41 -5.79
C LEU A 69 4.95 -7.80 -6.42
N GLY A 70 5.90 -8.68 -6.14
CA GLY A 70 5.89 -10.06 -6.59
C GLY A 70 5.02 -10.98 -5.72
N PRO A 71 4.97 -12.28 -6.04
CA PRO A 71 4.25 -13.29 -5.26
C PRO A 71 4.89 -13.55 -3.90
N ASN A 72 4.12 -14.08 -2.95
CA ASN A 72 4.55 -14.43 -1.58
C ASN A 72 5.32 -13.30 -0.89
N SER A 73 4.87 -12.07 -1.06
CA SER A 73 5.57 -10.87 -0.62
C SER A 73 4.77 -10.10 0.40
N GLU A 74 5.48 -9.43 1.32
CA GLU A 74 4.88 -8.59 2.34
C GLU A 74 5.61 -7.25 2.43
N ILE A 75 4.83 -6.18 2.51
CA ILE A 75 5.32 -4.81 2.60
C ILE A 75 4.51 -4.02 3.63
N VAL A 76 5.12 -2.96 4.13
CA VAL A 76 4.52 -2.02 5.07
C VAL A 76 4.69 -0.59 4.55
N MET A 77 3.68 0.23 4.77
CA MET A 77 3.72 1.65 4.46
C MET A 77 4.28 2.40 5.67
N VAL A 78 5.37 3.13 5.48
CA VAL A 78 5.96 4.01 6.48
C VAL A 78 5.92 5.45 6.01
N ALA A 79 6.23 6.40 6.90
CA ALA A 79 6.21 7.82 6.55
C ALA A 79 7.19 8.17 5.40
N GLU A 80 8.26 7.38 5.23
CA GLU A 80 9.27 7.56 4.19
C GLU A 80 8.90 6.89 2.85
N GLY A 81 7.86 6.05 2.81
CA GLY A 81 7.45 5.33 1.60
C GLY A 81 7.06 3.87 1.84
N VAL A 82 7.43 3.02 0.89
CA VAL A 82 7.15 1.58 0.93
C VAL A 82 8.37 0.83 1.43
N GLU A 83 8.21 0.05 2.50
CA GLU A 83 9.25 -0.84 3.01
C GLU A 83 8.90 -2.30 2.79
N LYS A 84 9.89 -3.08 2.37
CA LYS A 84 9.77 -4.53 2.20
C LYS A 84 9.96 -5.24 3.53
N VAL A 85 8.98 -6.05 3.92
CA VAL A 85 9.07 -6.96 5.07
C VAL A 85 9.61 -8.32 4.63
N SER A 86 9.09 -8.88 3.53
CA SER A 86 9.57 -10.14 2.96
C SER A 86 9.22 -10.29 1.46
N GLY A 87 9.88 -11.23 0.79
CA GLY A 87 9.63 -11.57 -0.61
C GLY A 87 10.30 -10.63 -1.63
N ASP A 88 9.56 -10.35 -2.70
CA ASP A 88 9.99 -9.64 -3.89
C ASP A 88 9.24 -8.30 -4.04
N LEU A 89 10.01 -7.22 -3.99
CA LEU A 89 9.60 -5.87 -4.32
C LEU A 89 10.67 -5.30 -5.25
N SER A 90 10.28 -4.83 -6.43
CA SER A 90 11.23 -4.26 -7.38
C SER A 90 11.88 -2.98 -6.84
N ASP A 91 13.00 -2.58 -7.43
CA ASP A 91 13.56 -1.26 -7.22
C ASP A 91 12.55 -0.15 -7.58
N ALA A 92 12.68 1.00 -6.92
CA ALA A 92 11.86 2.17 -7.19
C ALA A 92 12.28 2.80 -8.53
N VAL A 93 11.36 2.81 -9.49
CA VAL A 93 11.57 3.43 -10.81
C VAL A 93 10.79 4.73 -10.88
N GLN A 94 11.48 5.84 -11.13
CA GLN A 94 10.87 7.13 -11.45
C GLN A 94 10.26 7.03 -12.86
N ASN A 95 8.95 7.24 -12.97
CA ASN A 95 8.23 7.27 -14.25
C ASN A 95 8.03 8.71 -14.72
#